data_AF-A0A2T0Q5W1-F1
#
_entry.id   AF-A0A2T0Q5W1-F1
#
_cell.length_a   1.000
_cell.length_b   1.000
_cell.length_c   1.000
_cell.angle_alpha   90.00
_cell.angle_beta   90.00
_cell.angle_gamma   90.00
#
_symmetry.space_group_name_H-M   'P 1'
#
loop_
_entity.id
_entity.type
_entity.pdbx_description
1 polymer ?
#
loop_
_entity_poly.entity_id
_entity_poly.type
_entity_poly.pdbx_seq_one_letter_code
_entity_poly.pdbx_strand_id
1 'polypeptide(L)'
;MSEPNRRDTAHSCVVSAPADVLYGLVADVTRWPVVFEPCVHARFLERGAREERIGVWARVGGEVRSWTSRRLLDPARLRIAFRQERGADPIASMSGAWSFRALAGVRTEVVLTHSFTAAGDGSALDWIAAAVDANSERELAALRRLAEQEQPVDELVFSFTDQVRLPGAAADAYEFVRRADLWPRRLPHVGRVRLTEDPPGVQDLEMDTVTADGTAHTTRSIRLCFPAERIVYKQLVPPALLFGHSGAWDFAPARGGGSVVTARHTVGISPGAVREALGAGVTLAEARGRLREALGANSRATIAHAGEHAHAAGVGGGTGAVA
;
A
#
# COMPACT_ATOMS: atom_id res chain seq x y z
N MET A 1 -11.50 -1.54 -38.89
CA MET A 1 -10.49 -0.48 -39.10
C MET A 1 -9.71 -0.38 -37.80
N SER A 2 -8.44 -0.80 -37.80
CA SER A 2 -7.55 -0.70 -36.65
C SER A 2 -7.25 0.78 -36.40
N GLU A 3 -7.55 1.28 -35.19
CA GLU A 3 -7.12 2.61 -34.78
C GLU A 3 -5.58 2.64 -34.81
N PRO A 4 -4.95 3.53 -35.60
CA PRO A 4 -3.50 3.50 -35.84
C PRO A 4 -2.64 3.80 -34.60
N ASN A 5 -3.25 4.01 -33.43
CA ASN A 5 -2.57 4.32 -32.18
C ASN A 5 -2.95 3.36 -31.03
N ARG A 6 -3.39 2.15 -31.35
CA ARG A 6 -3.75 1.10 -30.37
C ARG A 6 -2.73 -0.03 -30.36
N ARG A 7 -2.38 -0.49 -29.16
CA ARG A 7 -1.55 -1.69 -28.95
C ARG A 7 -2.24 -2.61 -27.95
N ASP A 8 -2.19 -3.90 -28.25
CA ASP A 8 -2.69 -4.97 -27.38
C ASP A 8 -1.50 -5.84 -26.97
N THR A 9 -1.40 -6.17 -25.68
CA THR A 9 -0.34 -7.03 -25.13
C THR A 9 -0.94 -8.12 -24.26
N ALA A 10 -0.24 -9.25 -24.15
CA ALA A 10 -0.64 -10.36 -23.31
C ALA A 10 0.60 -10.98 -22.64
N HIS A 11 0.53 -11.08 -21.32
CA HIS A 11 1.55 -11.74 -20.50
C HIS A 11 0.90 -12.93 -19.82
N SER A 12 1.66 -14.02 -19.68
CA SER A 12 1.15 -15.19 -18.98
C SER A 12 2.25 -15.89 -18.20
N CYS A 13 1.83 -16.58 -17.15
CA CYS A 13 2.70 -17.51 -16.43
C CYS A 13 1.87 -18.68 -15.90
N VAL A 14 2.57 -19.78 -15.61
CA VAL A 14 1.98 -20.91 -14.87
C VAL A 14 2.44 -20.81 -13.42
N VAL A 15 1.47 -20.87 -12.50
CA VAL A 15 1.69 -20.78 -11.06
C VAL A 15 1.20 -22.06 -10.40
N SER A 16 1.98 -22.58 -9.45
CA SER A 16 1.69 -23.81 -8.70
C SER A 16 0.73 -23.54 -7.54
N ALA A 17 -0.46 -23.02 -7.86
CA ALA A 17 -1.50 -22.70 -6.90
C ALA A 17 -2.92 -22.86 -7.48
N PRO A 18 -3.95 -23.04 -6.65
CA PRO A 18 -5.35 -23.03 -7.07
C PRO A 18 -5.77 -21.70 -7.73
N ALA A 19 -6.64 -21.78 -8.73
CA ALA A 19 -7.04 -20.62 -9.53
C ALA A 19 -7.89 -19.60 -8.76
N ASP A 20 -8.69 -20.07 -7.81
CA ASP A 20 -9.51 -19.26 -6.91
C ASP A 20 -8.66 -18.45 -5.90
N VAL A 21 -7.55 -19.01 -5.42
CA VAL A 21 -6.57 -18.30 -4.57
C VAL A 21 -5.94 -17.13 -5.34
N LEU A 22 -5.50 -17.37 -6.58
CA LEU A 22 -4.90 -16.34 -7.43
C LEU A 22 -5.92 -15.27 -7.83
N TYR A 23 -7.14 -15.68 -8.17
CA TYR A 23 -8.25 -14.77 -8.41
C TYR A 23 -8.52 -13.88 -7.20
N GLY A 24 -8.57 -14.47 -6.00
CA GLY A 24 -8.80 -13.75 -4.75
C GLY A 24 -7.74 -12.68 -4.47
N LEU A 25 -6.47 -12.96 -4.74
CA LEU A 25 -5.37 -12.01 -4.60
C LEU A 25 -5.54 -10.77 -5.50
N VAL A 26 -5.99 -10.94 -6.74
CA VAL A 26 -6.21 -9.82 -7.66
C VAL A 26 -7.54 -9.13 -7.37
N ALA A 27 -8.57 -9.86 -6.95
CA ALA A 27 -9.87 -9.30 -6.58
C ALA A 27 -9.78 -8.41 -5.33
N ASP A 28 -8.99 -8.79 -4.31
CA ASP A 28 -8.86 -8.02 -3.08
C ASP A 28 -7.84 -6.87 -3.20
N VAL A 29 -8.32 -5.72 -3.66
CA VAL A 29 -7.52 -4.50 -3.83
C VAL A 29 -6.94 -3.96 -2.53
N THR A 30 -7.49 -4.35 -1.37
CA THR A 30 -7.01 -3.86 -0.07
C THR A 30 -5.63 -4.40 0.27
N ARG A 31 -5.22 -5.52 -0.35
CA ARG A 31 -3.90 -6.16 -0.18
C ARG A 31 -2.88 -5.70 -1.21
N TRP A 32 -3.31 -5.03 -2.28
CA TRP A 32 -2.43 -4.63 -3.39
C TRP A 32 -1.19 -3.86 -2.96
N PRO A 33 -1.25 -2.91 -2.00
CA PRO A 33 -0.06 -2.20 -1.55
C PRO A 33 1.02 -3.08 -0.92
N VAL A 34 0.67 -4.27 -0.44
CA VAL A 34 1.63 -5.25 0.10
C VAL A 34 2.05 -6.26 -0.96
N VAL A 35 1.12 -6.68 -1.83
CA VAL A 35 1.36 -7.73 -2.83
C VAL A 35 2.11 -7.20 -4.06
N PHE A 36 1.66 -6.08 -4.62
CA PHE A 36 2.18 -5.50 -5.86
C PHE A 36 3.12 -4.34 -5.54
N GLU A 37 4.41 -4.51 -5.84
CA GLU A 37 5.47 -3.52 -5.54
C GLU A 37 5.13 -2.10 -6.03
N PRO A 38 4.62 -1.89 -7.25
CA PRO A 38 4.32 -0.55 -7.73
C PRO A 38 3.14 0.11 -7.01
N CYS A 39 2.15 -0.67 -6.54
CA CYS A 39 0.94 -0.14 -5.90
C CYS A 39 1.29 0.46 -4.53
N VAL A 40 1.07 1.77 -4.36
CA VAL A 40 1.24 2.50 -3.10
C VAL A 40 -0.04 2.47 -2.28
N HIS A 41 -1.19 2.66 -2.95
CA HIS A 41 -2.49 2.63 -2.32
C HIS A 41 -3.56 2.20 -3.33
N ALA A 42 -4.57 1.48 -2.85
CA ALA A 42 -5.79 1.23 -3.59
C ALA A 42 -6.98 1.30 -2.61
N ARG A 43 -8.10 1.86 -3.07
CA ARG A 43 -9.34 1.92 -2.29
C ARG A 43 -10.56 1.76 -3.17
N PHE A 44 -11.62 1.20 -2.61
CA PHE A 44 -12.94 1.24 -3.22
C PHE A 44 -13.50 2.67 -3.18
N LEU A 45 -14.04 3.10 -4.32
CA LEU A 45 -14.88 4.29 -4.44
C LEU A 45 -16.35 3.88 -4.51
N GLU A 46 -16.64 2.79 -5.23
CA GLU A 46 -17.95 2.13 -5.30
C GLU A 46 -17.74 0.62 -5.32
N ARG A 47 -18.60 -0.13 -4.63
CA ARG A 47 -18.52 -1.59 -4.55
C ARG A 47 -19.90 -2.21 -4.73
N GLY A 48 -20.09 -2.90 -5.85
CA GLY A 48 -21.23 -3.76 -6.12
C GLY A 48 -20.86 -5.24 -6.04
N ALA A 49 -21.81 -6.12 -6.41
CA ALA A 49 -21.60 -7.56 -6.38
C ALA A 49 -20.64 -8.08 -7.46
N ARG A 50 -20.66 -7.46 -8.65
CA ARG A 50 -19.81 -7.82 -9.80
C ARG A 50 -19.10 -6.63 -10.44
N GLU A 51 -19.50 -5.41 -10.10
CA GLU A 51 -18.90 -4.19 -10.62
C GLU A 51 -18.41 -3.34 -9.47
N GLU A 52 -17.27 -2.68 -9.70
CA GLU A 52 -16.68 -1.81 -8.71
C GLU A 52 -15.84 -0.71 -9.37
N ARG A 53 -15.68 0.38 -8.64
CA ARG A 53 -14.80 1.50 -8.99
C ARG A 53 -13.75 1.61 -7.91
N ILE A 54 -12.49 1.63 -8.31
CA ILE A 54 -11.36 1.75 -7.39
C ILE A 54 -10.48 2.94 -7.75
N GLY A 55 -9.99 3.64 -6.75
CA GLY A 55 -8.88 4.58 -6.90
C GLY A 55 -7.57 3.85 -6.67
N VAL A 56 -6.60 4.04 -7.55
CA VAL A 56 -5.27 3.41 -7.47
C VAL A 56 -4.21 4.50 -7.50
N TRP A 57 -3.20 4.36 -6.64
CA TRP A 57 -1.97 5.14 -6.63
C TRP A 57 -0.81 4.17 -6.76
N ALA A 58 0.05 4.40 -7.75
CA ALA A 58 1.18 3.52 -8.00
C ALA A 58 2.41 4.31 -8.47
N ARG A 59 3.58 3.71 -8.28
CA ARG A 59 4.84 4.23 -8.79
C ARG A 59 5.02 3.83 -10.25
N VAL A 60 5.14 4.82 -11.13
CA VAL A 60 5.38 4.63 -12.57
C VAL A 60 6.53 5.53 -12.97
N GLY A 61 7.63 4.97 -13.49
CA GLY A 61 8.82 5.74 -13.84
C GLY A 61 9.49 6.47 -12.66
N GLY A 62 9.26 6.01 -11.42
CA GLY A 62 9.79 6.63 -10.20
C GLY A 62 8.84 7.62 -9.51
N GLU A 63 7.83 8.12 -10.22
CA GLU A 63 6.84 9.07 -9.72
C GLU A 63 5.56 8.36 -9.27
N VAL A 64 4.83 8.97 -8.31
CA VAL A 64 3.50 8.48 -7.94
C VAL A 64 2.47 9.04 -8.92
N ARG A 65 1.73 8.15 -9.58
CA ARG A 65 0.58 8.48 -10.41
C ARG A 65 -0.68 7.89 -9.79
N SER A 66 -1.83 8.50 -10.11
CA SER A 66 -3.12 8.01 -9.64
C SER A 66 -4.17 7.99 -10.75
N TRP A 67 -5.09 7.04 -10.66
CA TRP A 67 -6.20 6.91 -11.61
C TRP A 67 -7.39 6.20 -10.97
N THR A 68 -8.54 6.30 -11.63
CA THR A 68 -9.74 5.51 -11.28
C THR A 68 -9.91 4.37 -12.28
N SER A 69 -10.16 3.17 -11.79
CA SER A 69 -10.38 1.96 -12.58
C SER A 69 -11.78 1.40 -12.31
N ARG A 70 -12.53 1.12 -13.36
CA ARG A 70 -13.75 0.30 -13.32
C ARG A 70 -13.36 -1.16 -13.51
N ARG A 71 -13.86 -2.05 -12.67
CA ARG A 71 -13.63 -3.49 -12.79
C ARG A 71 -14.94 -4.26 -12.85
N LEU A 72 -14.96 -5.31 -13.67
CA LEU A 72 -16.02 -6.31 -13.75
C LEU A 72 -15.46 -7.66 -13.32
N LEU A 73 -16.00 -8.18 -12.22
CA LEU A 73 -15.59 -9.42 -11.58
C LEU A 73 -16.55 -10.55 -11.98
N ASP A 74 -15.99 -11.62 -12.54
CA ASP A 74 -16.69 -12.86 -12.82
C ASP A 74 -16.02 -14.01 -12.03
N PRO A 75 -16.41 -14.24 -10.76
CA PRO A 75 -15.82 -15.29 -9.94
C PRO A 75 -16.15 -16.70 -10.44
N ALA A 76 -17.24 -16.87 -11.21
CA ALA A 76 -17.58 -18.18 -11.78
C ALA A 76 -16.64 -18.55 -12.93
N ARG A 77 -16.20 -17.56 -13.73
CA ARG A 77 -15.24 -17.75 -14.82
C ARG A 77 -13.79 -17.43 -14.45
N LEU A 78 -13.55 -17.03 -13.19
CA LEU A 78 -12.27 -16.54 -12.68
C LEU A 78 -11.65 -15.52 -13.63
N ARG A 79 -12.39 -14.45 -13.89
CA ARG A 79 -11.98 -13.35 -14.77
C ARG A 79 -12.26 -12.00 -14.12
N ILE A 80 -11.34 -11.05 -14.28
CA ILE A 80 -11.49 -9.66 -13.84
C ILE A 80 -11.14 -8.76 -15.02
N ALA A 81 -12.14 -8.16 -15.65
CA ALA A 81 -11.91 -7.13 -16.65
C ALA A 81 -11.74 -5.77 -15.96
N PHE A 82 -10.88 -4.91 -16.50
CA PHE A 82 -10.66 -3.57 -15.96
C PHE A 82 -10.51 -2.52 -17.06
N ARG A 83 -10.83 -1.28 -16.74
CA ARG A 83 -10.66 -0.13 -17.63
C ARG A 83 -10.41 1.13 -16.80
N GLN A 84 -9.38 1.90 -17.16
CA GLN A 84 -9.16 3.23 -16.61
C GLN A 84 -10.27 4.17 -17.09
N GLU A 85 -10.93 4.89 -16.17
CA GLU A 85 -12.06 5.76 -16.51
C GLU A 85 -11.66 6.97 -17.35
N ARG A 86 -10.46 7.50 -17.07
CA ARG A 86 -9.86 8.62 -17.78
C ARG A 86 -8.42 8.28 -18.07
N GLY A 87 -7.99 8.58 -19.29
CA GLY A 87 -6.58 8.59 -19.64
C GLY A 87 -5.82 9.64 -18.82
N ALA A 88 -4.52 9.45 -18.70
CA ALA A 88 -3.58 10.42 -18.16
C ALA A 88 -2.36 10.43 -19.08
N ASP A 89 -2.00 11.61 -19.57
CA ASP A 89 -0.92 11.77 -20.56
C ASP A 89 0.35 10.98 -20.15
N PRO A 90 0.93 10.17 -21.06
CA PRO A 90 0.59 10.01 -22.48
C PRO A 90 -0.52 9.00 -22.83
N ILE A 91 -1.12 8.34 -21.84
CA ILE A 91 -2.11 7.26 -22.03
C ILE A 91 -3.48 7.88 -22.31
N ALA A 92 -4.00 7.70 -23.52
CA ALA A 92 -5.35 8.14 -23.89
C ALA A 92 -6.41 7.16 -23.39
N SER A 93 -6.15 5.85 -23.48
CA SER A 93 -7.01 4.82 -22.93
C SER A 93 -6.20 3.61 -22.45
N MET A 94 -6.70 2.93 -21.43
CA MET A 94 -6.10 1.70 -20.89
C MET A 94 -7.22 0.78 -20.40
N SER A 95 -7.21 -0.44 -20.88
CA SER A 95 -8.09 -1.51 -20.44
C SER A 95 -7.38 -2.85 -20.48
N GLY A 96 -7.95 -3.86 -19.85
CA GLY A 96 -7.33 -5.16 -19.80
C GLY A 96 -8.18 -6.16 -19.05
N ALA A 97 -7.59 -7.34 -18.85
CA ALA A 97 -8.23 -8.34 -18.02
C ALA A 97 -7.24 -9.36 -17.49
N TRP A 98 -7.57 -9.85 -16.30
CA TRP A 98 -6.99 -11.03 -15.68
C TRP A 98 -7.89 -12.23 -15.97
N SER A 99 -7.28 -13.35 -16.34
CA SER A 99 -7.94 -14.66 -16.46
C SER A 99 -7.11 -15.71 -15.72
N PHE A 100 -7.79 -16.60 -14.99
CA PHE A 100 -7.14 -17.68 -14.25
C PHE A 100 -7.71 -19.02 -14.74
N ARG A 101 -6.92 -19.77 -15.50
CA ARG A 101 -7.34 -21.08 -16.05
C ARG A 101 -6.67 -22.20 -15.28
N ALA A 102 -7.47 -22.99 -14.57
CA ALA A 102 -6.98 -24.20 -13.92
C ALA A 102 -6.39 -25.19 -14.95
N LEU A 103 -5.25 -25.77 -14.62
CA LEU A 103 -4.57 -26.81 -15.38
C LEU A 103 -4.61 -28.14 -14.61
N ALA A 104 -4.02 -29.19 -15.17
CA ALA A 104 -3.89 -30.47 -14.46
C ALA A 104 -2.98 -30.32 -13.21
N GLY A 105 -3.45 -30.88 -12.08
CA GLY A 105 -2.84 -30.75 -10.76
C GLY A 105 -3.22 -29.42 -10.07
N VAL A 106 -2.45 -29.03 -9.06
CA VAL A 106 -2.62 -27.73 -8.37
C VAL A 106 -1.83 -26.65 -9.12
N ARG A 107 -2.22 -26.39 -10.38
CA ARG A 107 -1.56 -25.42 -11.26
C ARG A 107 -2.58 -24.56 -11.98
N THR A 108 -2.22 -23.31 -12.22
CA THR A 108 -3.07 -22.32 -12.88
C THR A 108 -2.25 -21.55 -13.92
N GLU A 109 -2.78 -21.41 -15.13
CA GLU A 109 -2.30 -20.41 -16.08
C GLU A 109 -2.96 -19.07 -15.74
N VAL A 110 -2.15 -18.06 -15.45
CA VAL A 110 -2.58 -16.68 -15.26
C VAL A 110 -2.28 -15.92 -16.53
N VAL A 111 -3.28 -15.24 -17.09
CA VAL A 111 -3.13 -14.38 -18.27
C VAL A 111 -3.56 -12.96 -17.92
N LEU A 112 -2.67 -12.01 -18.18
CA LEU A 112 -2.91 -10.58 -18.06
C LEU A 112 -2.82 -9.94 -19.44
N THR A 113 -3.95 -9.46 -19.95
CA THR A 113 -4.01 -8.74 -21.22
C THR A 113 -4.17 -7.25 -20.99
N HIS A 114 -3.52 -6.43 -21.82
CA HIS A 114 -3.73 -4.98 -21.88
C HIS A 114 -4.11 -4.55 -23.30
N SER A 115 -4.86 -3.46 -23.37
CA SER A 115 -5.24 -2.76 -24.58
C SER A 115 -5.21 -1.27 -24.29
N PHE A 116 -4.33 -0.55 -24.97
CA PHE A 116 -4.08 0.86 -24.70
C PHE A 116 -3.84 1.68 -25.96
N THR A 117 -4.10 2.98 -25.83
CA THR A 117 -3.83 3.98 -26.86
C THR A 117 -3.03 5.15 -26.29
N ALA A 118 -2.21 5.78 -27.13
CA ALA A 118 -1.47 6.99 -26.78
C ALA A 118 -2.20 8.25 -27.29
N ALA A 119 -2.08 9.36 -26.55
CA ALA A 119 -2.51 10.68 -27.00
C ALA A 119 -1.48 11.34 -27.94
N GLY A 120 -0.21 10.89 -27.89
CA GLY A 120 0.91 11.38 -28.67
C GLY A 120 1.29 10.51 -29.87
N ASP A 121 2.54 10.65 -30.32
CA ASP A 121 3.11 9.91 -31.44
C ASP A 121 3.52 8.47 -31.09
N GLY A 122 4.16 7.77 -32.03
CA GLY A 122 4.60 6.38 -31.85
C GLY A 122 5.60 6.18 -30.70
N SER A 123 6.40 7.18 -30.35
CA SER A 123 7.36 7.08 -29.24
C SER A 123 6.65 7.01 -27.89
N ALA A 124 5.53 7.73 -27.73
CA ALA A 124 4.68 7.64 -26.57
C ALA A 124 4.06 6.24 -26.43
N LEU A 125 3.62 5.65 -27.55
CA LEU A 125 3.07 4.30 -27.55
C LEU A 125 4.11 3.24 -27.16
N ASP A 126 5.36 3.40 -27.61
CA ASP A 126 6.47 2.51 -27.24
C ASP A 126 6.85 2.63 -25.77
N TRP A 127 6.87 3.85 -25.22
CA TRP A 127 7.08 4.05 -23.79
C TRP A 127 5.97 3.40 -22.94
N ILE A 128 4.70 3.55 -23.33
CA ILE A 128 3.58 2.91 -22.64
C ILE A 128 3.71 1.40 -22.70
N ALA A 129 4.08 0.83 -23.85
CA ALA A 129 4.27 -0.61 -24.01
C ALA A 129 5.36 -1.14 -23.07
N ALA A 130 6.53 -0.50 -23.05
CA ALA A 130 7.62 -0.91 -22.16
C ALA A 130 7.21 -0.83 -20.68
N ALA A 131 6.47 0.22 -20.29
CA ALA A 131 5.94 0.34 -18.93
C ALA A 131 4.91 -0.74 -18.58
N VAL A 132 4.00 -1.06 -19.51
CA VAL A 132 3.00 -2.13 -19.35
C VAL A 132 3.66 -3.49 -19.23
N ASP A 133 4.66 -3.78 -20.06
CA ASP A 133 5.37 -5.07 -20.06
C ASP A 133 6.12 -5.26 -18.74
N ALA A 134 6.92 -4.27 -18.34
CA ALA A 134 7.66 -4.32 -17.08
C ALA A 134 6.74 -4.42 -15.84
N ASN A 135 5.58 -3.75 -15.85
CA ASN A 135 4.62 -3.86 -14.75
C ASN A 135 3.94 -5.23 -14.72
N SER A 136 3.53 -5.74 -15.89
CA SER A 136 2.85 -7.04 -16.03
C SER A 136 3.72 -8.19 -15.52
N GLU A 137 5.01 -8.20 -15.88
CA GLU A 137 5.96 -9.20 -15.40
C GLU A 137 6.13 -9.17 -13.88
N ARG A 138 6.23 -7.97 -13.29
CA ARG A 138 6.35 -7.79 -11.82
C ARG A 138 5.10 -8.25 -11.09
N GLU A 139 3.91 -7.94 -11.61
CA GLU A 139 2.64 -8.36 -11.02
C GLU A 139 2.48 -9.90 -11.06
N LEU A 140 2.77 -10.52 -12.20
CA LEU A 140 2.73 -11.98 -12.34
C LEU A 140 3.76 -12.67 -11.43
N ALA A 141 4.98 -12.12 -11.33
CA ALA A 141 6.00 -12.63 -10.43
C ALA A 141 5.59 -12.48 -8.95
N ALA A 142 4.89 -11.40 -8.59
CA ALA A 142 4.37 -11.19 -7.24
C ALA A 142 3.30 -12.21 -6.85
N LEU A 143 2.35 -12.49 -7.76
CA LEU A 143 1.36 -13.54 -7.55
C LEU A 143 2.03 -14.90 -7.35
N ARG A 144 2.98 -15.24 -8.23
CA ARG A 144 3.73 -16.50 -8.14
C ARG A 144 4.46 -16.63 -6.81
N ARG A 145 5.24 -15.62 -6.41
CA ARG A 145 6.00 -15.63 -5.16
C ARG A 145 5.13 -15.92 -3.95
N LEU A 146 3.93 -15.33 -3.89
CA LEU A 146 3.04 -15.46 -2.75
C LEU A 146 2.22 -16.75 -2.77
N ALA A 147 1.70 -17.13 -3.94
CA ALA A 147 0.81 -18.28 -4.07
C ALA A 147 1.55 -19.63 -4.08
N GLU A 148 2.85 -19.66 -4.40
CA GLU A 148 3.68 -20.88 -4.35
C GLU A 148 4.32 -21.13 -2.97
N GLN A 149 3.97 -20.33 -1.95
CA GLN A 149 4.40 -20.62 -0.58
C GLN A 149 3.65 -21.84 -0.02
N GLU A 150 4.30 -22.57 0.89
CA GLU A 150 3.67 -23.70 1.59
C GLU A 150 2.51 -23.24 2.49
N GLN A 151 2.62 -22.03 3.03
CA GLN A 151 1.64 -21.45 3.93
C GLN A 151 0.50 -20.76 3.16
N PRO A 152 -0.74 -20.82 3.68
CA PRO A 152 -1.85 -20.07 3.11
C PRO A 152 -1.56 -18.57 3.03
N VAL A 153 -2.06 -17.93 1.97
CA VAL A 153 -1.91 -16.48 1.74
C VAL A 153 -2.35 -15.65 2.94
N ASP A 154 -3.43 -16.02 3.63
CA ASP A 154 -3.96 -15.29 4.80
C ASP A 154 -3.05 -15.39 6.04
N GLU A 155 -2.20 -16.41 6.10
CA GLU A 155 -1.16 -16.52 7.12
C GLU A 155 0.05 -15.63 6.81
N LEU A 156 0.30 -15.35 5.53
CA LEU A 156 1.42 -14.54 5.07
C LEU A 156 1.07 -13.05 5.00
N VAL A 157 -0.14 -12.71 4.56
CA VAL A 157 -0.61 -11.34 4.37
C VAL A 157 -1.80 -11.07 5.27
N PHE A 158 -1.63 -10.16 6.23
CA PHE A 158 -2.65 -9.83 7.21
C PHE A 158 -2.60 -8.37 7.62
N SER A 159 -3.68 -7.91 8.23
CA SER A 159 -3.80 -6.55 8.75
C SER A 159 -4.15 -6.56 10.23
N PHE A 160 -3.77 -5.49 10.92
CA PHE A 160 -4.19 -5.20 12.28
C PHE A 160 -4.24 -3.70 12.50
N THR A 161 -4.94 -3.30 13.55
CA THR A 161 -5.21 -1.89 13.84
C THR A 161 -5.10 -1.63 15.33
N ASP A 162 -4.56 -0.46 15.68
CA ASP A 162 -4.61 0.15 16.99
C ASP A 162 -5.43 1.44 16.92
N GLN A 163 -6.28 1.67 17.92
CA GLN A 163 -7.06 2.90 18.06
C GLN A 163 -6.74 3.55 19.40
N VAL A 164 -6.45 4.85 19.36
CA VAL A 164 -6.14 5.63 20.55
C VAL A 164 -7.00 6.89 20.55
N ARG A 165 -7.58 7.19 21.71
CA ARG A 165 -8.29 8.45 21.95
C ARG A 165 -7.29 9.48 22.47
N LEU A 166 -7.32 10.68 21.91
CA LEU A 166 -6.42 11.77 22.28
C LEU A 166 -7.23 13.00 22.72
N PRO A 167 -6.72 13.78 23.70
CA PRO A 167 -7.15 15.16 23.87
C PRO A 167 -6.74 15.99 22.63
N GLY A 168 -7.48 17.06 22.34
CA GLY A 168 -7.17 17.96 21.22
C GLY A 168 -7.77 17.57 19.87
N ALA A 169 -7.57 18.43 18.86
CA ALA A 169 -8.22 18.29 17.56
C ALA A 169 -7.53 17.22 16.68
N ALA A 170 -8.32 16.54 15.84
CA ALA A 170 -7.81 15.55 14.89
C ALA A 170 -6.80 16.18 13.90
N ALA A 171 -6.97 17.45 13.55
CA ALA A 171 -6.08 18.19 12.67
C ALA A 171 -4.67 18.38 13.26
N ASP A 172 -4.55 18.57 14.58
CA ASP A 172 -3.25 18.73 15.24
C ASP A 172 -2.49 17.40 15.27
N ALA A 173 -3.19 16.30 15.57
CA ALA A 173 -2.62 14.96 15.50
C ALA A 173 -2.21 14.60 14.06
N TYR A 174 -3.02 14.97 13.07
CA TYR A 174 -2.67 14.82 11.66
C TYR A 174 -1.39 15.57 11.32
N GLU A 175 -1.28 16.85 11.68
CA GLU A 175 -0.12 17.68 11.36
C GLU A 175 1.16 17.16 12.06
N PHE A 176 1.04 16.64 13.28
CA PHE A 176 2.15 15.97 13.96
C PHE A 176 2.72 14.80 13.15
N VAL A 177 1.85 13.92 12.62
CA VAL A 177 2.26 12.75 11.84
C VAL A 177 2.72 13.15 10.43
N ARG A 178 2.07 14.15 9.82
CA ARG A 178 2.44 14.69 8.50
C ARG A 178 3.85 15.30 8.54
N ARG A 179 4.17 16.07 9.57
CA ARG A 179 5.48 16.72 9.78
C ARG A 179 6.54 15.77 10.33
N ALA A 180 6.79 14.69 9.59
CA ALA A 180 7.78 13.69 9.94
C ALA A 180 9.21 14.23 9.94
N ASP A 181 9.47 15.32 9.22
CA ASP A 181 10.73 16.08 9.29
C ASP A 181 11.09 16.52 10.72
N LEU A 182 10.09 16.69 11.59
CA LEU A 182 10.27 17.09 12.98
C LEU A 182 10.35 15.90 13.96
N TRP A 183 10.15 14.67 13.49
CA TRP A 183 10.17 13.48 14.34
C TRP A 183 11.47 13.27 15.11
N PRO A 184 12.68 13.55 14.59
CA PRO A 184 13.91 13.40 15.38
C PRO A 184 13.96 14.28 16.64
N ARG A 185 13.13 15.34 16.70
CA ARG A 185 13.00 16.22 17.88
C ARG A 185 11.79 15.89 18.76
N ARG A 186 10.88 15.05 18.27
CA ARG A 186 9.57 14.77 18.88
C ARG A 186 9.41 13.32 19.34
N LEU A 187 10.13 12.39 18.72
CA LEU A 187 10.01 10.95 18.95
C LEU A 187 11.38 10.41 19.40
N PRO A 188 11.52 9.93 20.66
CA PRO A 188 12.80 9.47 21.20
C PRO A 188 13.45 8.31 20.42
N HIS A 189 12.64 7.50 19.73
CA HIS A 189 13.10 6.34 18.96
C HIS A 189 13.52 6.70 17.52
N VAL A 190 13.39 7.96 17.09
CA VAL A 190 13.72 8.39 15.73
C VAL A 190 15.06 9.14 15.73
N GLY A 191 16.09 8.52 15.14
CA GLY A 191 17.43 9.11 15.08
C GLY A 191 17.60 10.11 13.93
N ARG A 192 17.05 9.79 12.76
CA ARG A 192 17.20 10.61 11.54
C ARG A 192 15.93 10.54 10.69
N VAL A 193 15.59 11.65 10.05
CA VAL A 193 14.60 11.71 8.97
C VAL A 193 15.14 12.49 7.78
N ARG A 194 14.89 11.98 6.58
CA ARG A 194 14.94 12.71 5.32
C ARG A 194 13.54 12.65 4.70
N LEU A 195 12.91 13.80 4.53
CA LEU A 195 11.56 13.93 3.99
C LEU A 195 11.60 14.85 2.77
N THR A 196 11.12 14.36 1.65
CA THR A 196 10.79 15.20 0.48
C THR A 196 9.28 15.15 0.23
N GLU A 197 8.71 16.24 -0.28
CA GLU A 197 7.30 16.33 -0.65
C GLU A 197 7.18 16.98 -2.03
N ASP A 198 7.04 16.16 -3.06
CA ASP A 198 6.88 16.59 -4.44
C ASP A 198 6.19 15.48 -5.26
N PRO A 199 4.97 15.71 -5.77
CA PRO A 199 4.14 16.92 -5.62
C PRO A 199 3.55 17.06 -4.19
N PRO A 200 2.90 18.21 -3.87
CA PRO A 200 2.21 18.39 -2.59
C PRO A 200 1.28 17.22 -2.24
N GLY A 201 1.36 16.74 -1.00
CA GLY A 201 0.60 15.58 -0.53
C GLY A 201 1.21 14.21 -0.87
N VAL A 202 2.31 14.15 -1.64
CA VAL A 202 3.08 12.93 -1.90
C VAL A 202 4.45 13.07 -1.27
N GLN A 203 4.75 12.23 -0.29
CA GLN A 203 5.97 12.32 0.49
C GLN A 203 6.85 11.08 0.31
N ASP A 204 8.16 11.29 0.19
CA ASP A 204 9.18 10.25 0.32
C ASP A 204 9.88 10.43 1.66
N LEU A 205 9.70 9.46 2.55
CA LEU A 205 10.20 9.46 3.91
C LEU A 205 11.22 8.34 4.08
N GLU A 206 12.49 8.71 4.24
CA GLU A 206 13.55 7.84 4.76
C GLU A 206 13.80 8.17 6.23
N MET A 207 13.80 7.17 7.10
CA MET A 207 14.04 7.37 8.53
C MET A 207 14.86 6.25 9.16
N ASP A 208 15.65 6.61 10.17
CA ASP A 208 16.37 5.67 11.02
C ASP A 208 15.65 5.58 12.36
N THR A 209 15.23 4.37 12.71
CA THR A 209 14.68 4.05 14.04
C THR A 209 15.76 3.39 14.87
N VAL A 210 15.95 3.88 16.10
CA VAL A 210 16.92 3.31 17.04
C VAL A 210 16.20 2.37 17.99
N THR A 211 16.58 1.10 17.98
CA THR A 211 16.05 0.09 18.90
C THR A 211 16.70 0.19 20.28
N ALA A 212 16.12 -0.48 21.27
CA ALA A 212 16.58 -0.40 22.67
C ALA A 212 18.03 -0.89 22.89
N ASP A 213 18.54 -1.72 21.98
CA ASP A 213 19.92 -2.21 21.94
C ASP A 213 20.90 -1.21 21.26
N GLY A 214 20.41 -0.06 20.79
CA GLY A 214 21.19 0.97 20.11
C GLY A 214 21.38 0.74 18.61
N THR A 215 20.85 -0.37 18.06
CA THR A 215 20.91 -0.65 16.62
C THR A 215 20.02 0.32 15.85
N ALA A 216 20.53 0.86 14.74
CA ALA A 216 19.76 1.72 13.85
C ALA A 216 19.20 0.90 12.67
N HIS A 217 17.91 1.03 12.42
CA HIS A 217 17.23 0.43 11.28
C HIS A 217 16.71 1.53 10.35
N THR A 218 17.22 1.56 9.12
CA THR A 218 16.72 2.46 8.07
C THR A 218 15.50 1.86 7.39
N THR A 219 14.45 2.66 7.26
CA THR A 219 13.28 2.35 6.44
C THR A 219 13.03 3.50 5.47
N ARG A 220 12.43 3.20 4.31
CA ARG A 220 11.99 4.21 3.35
C ARG A 220 10.55 3.93 2.95
N SER A 221 9.74 4.97 2.85
CA SER A 221 8.32 4.87 2.53
C SER A 221 7.84 6.00 1.63
N ILE A 222 6.87 5.68 0.77
CA ILE A 222 6.05 6.69 0.10
C ILE A 222 4.78 6.88 0.91
N ARG A 223 4.40 8.13 1.18
CA ARG A 223 3.17 8.50 1.91
C ARG A 223 2.28 9.37 1.03
N LEU A 224 0.98 9.13 1.10
CA LEU A 224 -0.04 9.99 0.50
C LEU A 224 -0.83 10.64 1.63
N CYS A 225 -0.79 11.96 1.67
CA CYS A 225 -1.38 12.79 2.71
C CYS A 225 -2.71 13.38 2.22
N PHE A 226 -3.80 12.97 2.86
CA PHE A 226 -5.14 13.52 2.67
C PHE A 226 -5.41 14.48 3.83
N PRO A 227 -5.42 15.81 3.59
CA PRO A 227 -5.42 16.83 4.63
C PRO A 227 -6.43 16.61 5.74
N ALA A 228 -5.96 16.62 6.99
CA ALA A 228 -6.74 16.48 8.22
C ALA A 228 -7.61 15.20 8.33
N GLU A 229 -7.47 14.24 7.41
CA GLU A 229 -8.27 13.01 7.38
C GLU A 229 -7.38 11.78 7.53
N ARG A 230 -6.34 11.65 6.69
CA ARG A 230 -5.65 10.38 6.52
C ARG A 230 -4.23 10.54 5.98
N ILE A 231 -3.32 9.69 6.44
CA ILE A 231 -2.02 9.46 5.79
C ILE A 231 -1.91 7.97 5.50
N VAL A 232 -1.88 7.57 4.22
CA VAL A 232 -1.55 6.19 3.83
C VAL A 232 -0.09 6.10 3.46
N TYR A 233 0.54 4.96 3.69
CA TYR A 233 1.93 4.77 3.32
C TYR A 233 2.22 3.36 2.84
N LYS A 234 3.28 3.25 2.04
CA LYS A 234 3.92 1.99 1.65
C LYS A 234 5.40 2.07 1.92
N GLN A 235 5.97 1.07 2.58
CA GLN A 235 7.42 0.94 2.70
C GLN A 235 8.02 0.39 1.41
N LEU A 236 8.99 1.13 0.87
CA LEU A 236 9.84 0.68 -0.23
C LEU A 236 10.99 -0.18 0.29
N VAL A 237 11.44 0.09 1.51
CA VAL A 237 12.41 -0.72 2.25
C VAL A 237 11.72 -1.17 3.54
N PRO A 238 11.06 -2.34 3.54
CA PRO A 238 10.38 -2.87 4.72
C PRO A 238 11.37 -3.50 5.71
N PRO A 239 10.96 -3.72 6.99
CA PRO A 239 11.71 -4.52 7.96
C PRO A 239 12.07 -5.91 7.41
N ALA A 240 13.21 -6.45 7.84
CA ALA A 240 13.80 -7.68 7.27
C ALA A 240 12.86 -8.90 7.23
N LEU A 241 11.92 -9.02 8.17
CA LEU A 241 10.97 -10.14 8.22
C LEU A 241 9.85 -10.05 7.15
N LEU A 242 9.71 -8.90 6.49
CA LEU A 242 8.59 -8.58 5.63
C LEU A 242 9.04 -8.44 4.17
N PHE A 243 8.30 -9.04 3.24
CA PHE A 243 8.45 -8.73 1.82
C PHE A 243 7.63 -7.50 1.42
N GLY A 244 6.66 -7.08 2.25
CA GLY A 244 5.82 -5.92 1.99
C GLY A 244 5.19 -5.38 3.27
N HIS A 245 5.06 -4.05 3.34
CA HIS A 245 4.40 -3.36 4.44
C HIS A 245 3.76 -2.07 3.94
N SER A 246 2.49 -1.92 4.24
CA SER A 246 1.73 -0.68 4.06
C SER A 246 0.95 -0.37 5.31
N GLY A 247 0.54 0.87 5.48
CA GLY A 247 -0.32 1.24 6.58
C GLY A 247 -1.12 2.50 6.31
N ALA A 248 -1.91 2.87 7.30
CA ALA A 248 -2.70 4.08 7.30
C ALA A 248 -2.80 4.65 8.71
N TRP A 249 -2.82 5.98 8.77
CA TRP A 249 -3.21 6.76 9.94
C TRP A 249 -4.50 7.46 9.57
N ASP A 250 -5.58 7.17 10.28
CA ASP A 250 -6.87 7.86 10.15
C ASP A 250 -7.09 8.75 11.36
N PHE A 251 -7.55 9.97 11.11
CA PHE A 251 -7.77 10.99 12.14
C PHE A 251 -9.24 11.41 12.11
N ALA A 252 -9.94 11.24 13.23
CA ALA A 252 -11.35 11.58 13.33
C ALA A 252 -11.67 12.30 14.65
N PRO A 253 -12.63 13.24 14.67
CA PRO A 253 -13.16 13.76 15.93
C PRO A 253 -13.78 12.64 16.77
N ALA A 254 -13.55 12.67 18.09
CA ALA A 254 -14.19 11.74 19.01
C ALA A 254 -15.57 12.24 19.44
N ARG A 255 -16.53 11.32 19.61
CA ARG A 255 -17.79 11.63 20.30
C ARG A 255 -17.48 12.03 21.74
N GLY A 256 -17.91 13.22 22.14
CA GLY A 256 -17.64 13.78 23.48
C GLY A 256 -16.41 14.70 23.57
N GLY A 257 -15.79 15.06 22.45
CA GLY A 257 -14.63 15.94 22.40
C GLY A 257 -13.30 15.19 22.27
N GLY A 258 -12.27 15.88 21.76
CA GLY A 258 -10.99 15.28 21.42
C GLY A 258 -10.99 14.58 20.05
N SER A 259 -10.08 13.64 19.86
CA SER A 259 -9.91 12.89 18.60
C SER A 259 -9.68 11.41 18.82
N VAL A 260 -9.88 10.63 17.77
CA VAL A 260 -9.50 9.21 17.66
C VAL A 260 -8.51 9.10 16.51
N VAL A 261 -7.36 8.51 16.79
CA VAL A 261 -6.38 8.16 15.77
C VAL A 261 -6.37 6.65 15.62
N THR A 262 -6.52 6.17 14.39
CA THR A 262 -6.49 4.75 14.03
C THR A 262 -5.23 4.49 13.22
N ALA A 263 -4.31 3.68 13.74
CA ALA A 263 -3.15 3.19 13.00
C ALA A 263 -3.42 1.78 12.50
N ARG A 264 -3.41 1.59 11.18
CA ARG A 264 -3.54 0.29 10.53
C ARG A 264 -2.21 -0.12 9.91
N HIS A 265 -1.86 -1.37 10.08
CA HIS A 265 -0.77 -2.03 9.37
C HIS A 265 -1.35 -3.15 8.51
N THR A 266 -0.82 -3.31 7.30
CA THR A 266 -0.98 -4.50 6.47
C THR A 266 0.42 -4.96 6.10
N VAL A 267 0.75 -6.21 6.43
CA VAL A 267 2.10 -6.76 6.27
C VAL A 267 2.06 -8.05 5.47
N GLY A 268 3.13 -8.31 4.74
CA GLY A 268 3.42 -9.57 4.05
C GLY A 268 4.70 -10.16 4.61
N ILE A 269 4.61 -11.30 5.30
CA ILE A 269 5.76 -11.97 5.93
C ILE A 269 6.50 -12.83 4.93
N SER A 270 7.83 -12.82 4.98
CA SER A 270 8.69 -13.76 4.27
C SER A 270 9.04 -14.96 5.17
N PRO A 271 8.52 -16.18 4.91
CA PRO A 271 8.84 -17.36 5.73
C PRO A 271 10.34 -17.67 5.75
N GLY A 272 11.03 -17.47 4.62
CA GLY A 272 12.49 -17.60 4.52
C GLY A 272 13.20 -16.66 5.48
N ALA A 273 12.86 -15.37 5.45
CA ALA A 273 13.48 -14.36 6.32
C ALA A 273 13.16 -14.59 7.80
N VAL A 274 11.98 -15.11 8.13
CA VAL A 274 11.64 -15.52 9.50
C VAL A 274 12.57 -16.62 9.99
N ARG A 275 12.77 -17.68 9.19
CA ARG A 275 13.68 -18.77 9.56
C ARG A 275 15.12 -18.29 9.73
N GLU A 276 15.58 -17.40 8.86
CA GLU A 276 16.93 -16.84 8.89
C GLU A 276 17.16 -15.93 10.11
N ALA A 277 16.23 -15.00 10.37
CA ALA A 277 16.41 -13.98 11.40
C ALA A 277 15.98 -14.43 12.81
N LEU A 278 14.96 -15.28 12.93
CA LEU A 278 14.41 -15.71 14.23
C LEU A 278 14.75 -17.17 14.58
N GLY A 279 15.33 -17.92 13.64
CA GLY A 279 15.70 -19.33 13.80
C GLY A 279 14.64 -20.30 13.29
N ALA A 280 15.08 -21.49 12.87
CA ALA A 280 14.24 -22.51 12.22
C ALA A 280 13.10 -23.07 13.10
N GLY A 281 13.19 -22.91 14.42
CA GLY A 281 12.16 -23.36 15.36
C GLY A 281 10.99 -22.39 15.55
N VAL A 282 11.07 -21.17 15.01
CA VAL A 282 10.01 -20.16 15.17
C VAL A 282 8.91 -20.39 14.14
N THR A 283 7.70 -20.57 14.64
CA THR A 283 6.50 -20.72 13.81
C THR A 283 6.09 -19.39 13.19
N LEU A 284 5.36 -19.45 12.07
CA LEU A 284 4.80 -18.25 11.45
C LEU A 284 3.82 -17.53 12.39
N ALA A 285 3.06 -18.28 13.22
CA ALA A 285 2.16 -17.71 14.21
C ALA A 285 2.91 -16.87 15.27
N GLU A 286 4.04 -17.37 15.78
CA GLU A 286 4.89 -16.62 16.71
C GLU A 286 5.51 -15.39 16.04
N ALA A 287 5.98 -15.51 14.79
CA ALA A 287 6.50 -14.38 14.03
C ALA A 287 5.43 -13.29 13.83
N ARG A 288 4.19 -13.67 13.51
CA ARG A 288 3.04 -12.76 13.41
C ARG A 288 2.76 -12.04 14.74
N GLY A 289 2.80 -12.76 15.86
CA GLY A 289 2.64 -12.18 17.20
C GLY A 289 3.71 -11.13 17.51
N ARG A 290 4.98 -11.46 17.26
CA ARG A 290 6.10 -10.52 17.45
C ARG A 290 5.98 -9.28 16.56
N LEU A 291 5.62 -9.45 15.30
CA LEU A 291 5.41 -8.33 14.36
C LEU A 291 4.25 -7.43 14.77
N ARG A 292 3.12 -8.02 15.17
CA ARG A 292 1.95 -7.29 15.66
C ARG A 292 2.30 -6.40 16.85
N GLU A 293 3.05 -6.95 17.80
CA GLU A 293 3.44 -6.22 19.01
C GLU A 293 4.46 -5.13 18.69
N ALA A 294 5.52 -5.45 17.95
CA ALA A 294 6.58 -4.48 17.62
C ALA A 294 6.03 -3.27 16.82
N LEU A 295 5.28 -3.53 15.74
CA LEU A 295 4.71 -2.46 14.92
C LEU A 295 3.60 -1.70 15.66
N GLY A 296 2.77 -2.41 16.42
CA GLY A 296 1.72 -1.79 17.24
C GLY A 296 2.28 -0.88 18.31
N ALA A 297 3.30 -1.32 19.05
CA ALA A 297 3.96 -0.53 20.08
C ALA A 297 4.58 0.74 19.50
N ASN A 298 5.27 0.64 18.36
CA ASN A 298 5.85 1.79 17.66
C ASN A 298 4.77 2.83 17.28
N SER A 299 3.67 2.36 16.69
CA SER A 299 2.57 3.25 16.27
C SER A 299 1.84 3.88 17.45
N ARG A 300 1.56 3.11 18.52
CA ARG A 300 0.96 3.65 19.75
C ARG A 300 1.86 4.70 20.41
N ALA A 301 3.18 4.48 20.46
CA ALA A 301 4.13 5.45 20.98
C ALA A 301 4.12 6.76 20.17
N THR A 302 4.07 6.65 18.84
CA THR A 302 3.95 7.82 17.94
C THR A 302 2.67 8.60 18.20
N ILE A 303 1.54 7.89 18.34
CA ILE A 303 0.23 8.49 18.59
C ILE A 303 0.15 9.16 19.95
N ALA A 304 0.75 8.57 20.99
CA ALA A 304 0.79 9.16 22.32
C ALA A 304 1.47 10.53 22.31
N HIS A 305 2.63 10.65 21.66
CA HIS A 305 3.32 11.94 21.49
C HIS A 305 2.53 12.93 20.62
N ALA A 306 1.79 12.46 19.62
CA ALA A 306 0.89 13.31 18.85
C ALA A 306 -0.22 13.92 19.74
N GLY A 307 -0.76 13.14 20.67
CA GLY A 307 -1.78 13.60 21.63
C GLY A 307 -1.25 14.62 22.63
N GLU A 308 -0.06 14.38 23.19
CA GLU A 308 0.62 15.35 24.06
C GLU A 308 0.85 16.69 23.33
N HIS A 309 1.27 16.62 22.06
CA HIS A 309 1.48 17.80 21.23
C HIS A 309 0.17 18.56 20.93
N ALA A 310 -0.88 17.84 20.53
CA ALA A 310 -2.19 18.42 20.24
C ALA A 310 -2.81 19.09 21.49
N HIS A 311 -2.62 18.49 22.67
CA HIS A 311 -3.08 19.07 23.92
C HIS A 311 -2.37 20.39 24.23
N ALA A 312 -1.05 20.44 24.10
CA ALA A 312 -0.27 21.66 24.34
C ALA A 312 -0.65 22.80 23.37
N ALA A 313 -0.89 22.48 22.10
CA ALA A 313 -1.35 23.44 21.10
C ALA A 313 -2.74 24.02 21.42
N GLY A 314 -3.67 23.18 21.87
CA GLY A 314 -5.02 23.60 22.28
C GLY A 314 -5.06 24.48 23.52
N VAL A 315 -4.13 24.31 24.47
CA VAL A 315 -4.01 25.15 25.67
C VAL A 315 -3.35 26.50 25.36
N GLY A 316 -2.35 26.53 24.47
CA GLY A 316 -1.64 27.76 24.09
C GLY A 316 -2.42 28.71 23.18
N GLY A 317 -3.40 28.22 22.43
CA GLY A 317 -4.27 29.04 21.57
C GLY A 317 -5.41 29.77 22.32
N GLY A 318 -5.67 29.41 23.58
CA GLY A 318 -6.78 29.93 24.37
C GLY A 318 -6.49 31.21 25.17
N THR A 319 -5.23 31.66 25.26
CA THR A 319 -4.84 32.80 26.12
C THR A 319 -4.62 34.11 25.36
N GLY A 320 -5.05 34.23 24.11
CA GLY A 320 -4.79 35.38 23.23
C GLY A 320 -5.97 36.32 22.95
N ALA A 321 -7.02 36.32 23.77
CA ALA A 321 -8.17 37.20 23.57
C ALA A 321 -8.84 37.65 24.87
N VAL A 322 -8.10 38.29 25.78
CA VAL A 322 -8.65 39.32 26.70
C VAL A 322 -7.53 40.31 27.04
N ALA A 323 -7.47 41.42 26.31
CA ALA A 323 -7.12 42.78 26.76
C ALA A 323 -7.17 43.72 25.54
#